data_AF-A0A524GKB2-F1
#
_entry.id   AF-A0A524GKB2-F1
#
_cell.length_a   1.000
_cell.length_b   1.000
_cell.length_c   1.000
_cell.angle_alpha   90.00
_cell.angle_beta   90.00
_cell.angle_gamma   90.00
#
_symmetry.space_group_name_H-M   'P 1'
#
loop_
_entity.id
_entity.type
_entity.pdbx_description
1 polymer ?
#
loop_
_entity_poly.entity_id
_entity_poly.type
_entity_poly.pdbx_seq_one_letter_code
_entity_poly.pdbx_strand_id
1 'polypeptide(L)'
;MTLEKIVSSLVQKVEHHYYGKYRGIVVDNADPEQLGRLKVKVPSVLGNDIVTGWATPCVPYGGEMNQGMLFIPEVDAGVWIEFEEGDLEFPIWVGTYWSKPGGESELPKPNDPDGAEQGSVQDPPTRKIIKTLKGHTIQFEDNDGEEMVIIFEATNENVITMDQNGIVIHEGQNSHEVKMDGEGVTITDGMNSHEVKMDGNGVTISDGMNSHEIKMDSSGVAVSDGTNQNSVTMSGSGISIETVSGAKVELTAAGITIDAGAGVVQVKGTAVMLGPGVMPVIRLGDMGVGNLGAPVPITITTNTQVLA
;
A
#
# COMPACT_ATOMS: atom_id res chain seq x y z
N MET A 1 -53.13 -29.98 -42.95
CA MET A 1 -52.83 -30.38 -41.56
C MET A 1 -54.14 -30.28 -40.79
N THR A 2 -54.63 -31.35 -40.15
CA THR A 2 -55.93 -31.28 -39.42
C THR A 2 -55.77 -30.48 -38.12
N LEU A 3 -56.86 -29.88 -37.66
CA LEU A 3 -56.87 -29.09 -36.43
C LEU A 3 -56.36 -29.92 -35.24
N GLU A 4 -56.68 -31.22 -35.17
CA GLU A 4 -56.18 -32.07 -34.08
C GLU A 4 -54.66 -32.24 -34.10
N LYS A 5 -54.03 -32.29 -35.29
CA LYS A 5 -52.56 -32.36 -35.39
C LYS A 5 -51.88 -31.07 -34.97
N ILE A 6 -52.52 -29.92 -35.24
CA ILE A 6 -52.01 -28.60 -34.82
C ILE A 6 -52.17 -28.44 -33.31
N VAL A 7 -53.34 -28.78 -32.77
CA VAL A 7 -53.59 -28.71 -31.32
C VAL A 7 -52.68 -29.69 -30.57
N SER A 8 -52.54 -30.93 -31.06
CA SER A 8 -51.65 -31.92 -30.44
C SER A 8 -50.18 -31.48 -30.47
N SER A 9 -49.71 -30.87 -31.57
CA SER A 9 -48.32 -30.38 -31.63
C SER A 9 -48.10 -29.14 -30.75
N LEU A 10 -49.10 -28.27 -30.62
CA LEU A 10 -49.07 -27.13 -29.70
C LEU A 10 -49.09 -27.58 -28.24
N VAL A 11 -49.96 -28.54 -27.88
CA VAL A 11 -50.03 -29.10 -26.53
C VAL A 11 -48.71 -29.79 -26.18
N GLN A 12 -48.15 -30.59 -27.08
CA GLN A 12 -46.87 -31.26 -26.83
C GLN A 12 -45.70 -30.27 -26.69
N LYS A 13 -45.68 -29.18 -27.49
CA LYS A 13 -44.74 -28.08 -27.32
C LYS A 13 -44.93 -27.34 -25.99
N VAL A 14 -46.16 -27.16 -25.52
CA VAL A 14 -46.43 -26.43 -24.28
C VAL A 14 -46.18 -27.31 -23.04
N GLU A 15 -46.46 -28.61 -23.10
CA GLU A 15 -46.34 -29.51 -21.95
C GLU A 15 -44.88 -29.86 -21.59
N HIS A 16 -43.93 -29.70 -22.53
CA HIS A 16 -42.56 -30.20 -22.36
C HIS A 16 -41.47 -29.14 -22.53
N HIS A 17 -41.82 -27.86 -22.71
CA HIS A 17 -40.84 -26.79 -22.78
C HIS A 17 -40.99 -25.83 -21.59
N TYR A 18 -39.88 -25.61 -20.91
CA TYR A 18 -39.80 -24.87 -19.66
C TYR A 18 -39.18 -23.50 -19.90
N TYR A 19 -39.99 -22.59 -20.45
CA TYR A 19 -39.58 -21.22 -20.71
C TYR A 19 -39.71 -20.38 -19.44
N GLY A 20 -38.58 -20.02 -18.83
CA GLY A 20 -38.54 -19.14 -17.66
C GLY A 20 -37.28 -19.28 -16.83
N LYS A 21 -37.21 -18.50 -15.74
CA LYS A 21 -36.17 -18.61 -14.72
C LYS A 21 -36.68 -19.40 -13.52
N TYR A 22 -35.93 -20.42 -13.13
CA TYR A 22 -36.24 -21.31 -12.03
C TYR A 22 -35.17 -21.18 -10.94
N ARG A 23 -35.56 -21.30 -9.67
CA ARG A 23 -34.58 -21.29 -8.57
C ARG A 23 -33.84 -22.62 -8.51
N GLY A 24 -32.53 -22.54 -8.60
CA GLY A 24 -31.60 -23.64 -8.44
C GLY A 24 -30.74 -23.48 -7.18
N ILE A 25 -30.33 -24.61 -6.61
CA ILE A 25 -29.33 -24.67 -5.54
C ILE A 25 -28.15 -25.47 -6.05
N VAL A 26 -26.95 -24.89 -5.96
CA VAL A 26 -25.71 -25.52 -6.45
C VAL A 26 -25.37 -26.75 -5.62
N VAL A 27 -25.08 -27.86 -6.30
CA VAL A 27 -24.67 -29.13 -5.69
C VAL A 27 -23.20 -29.44 -5.98
N ASP A 28 -22.72 -29.06 -7.17
CA ASP A 28 -21.37 -29.37 -7.62
C ASP A 28 -20.90 -28.28 -8.59
N ASN A 29 -19.71 -27.74 -8.34
CA ASN A 29 -19.04 -26.74 -9.19
C ASN A 29 -17.67 -27.22 -9.66
N ALA A 30 -17.29 -28.48 -9.41
CA ALA A 30 -16.04 -29.07 -9.85
C ALA A 30 -16.16 -29.58 -11.29
N ASP A 31 -16.34 -28.66 -12.24
CA ASP A 31 -16.53 -28.97 -13.65
C ASP A 31 -15.28 -29.65 -14.26
N PRO A 32 -15.37 -30.93 -14.69
CA PRO A 32 -14.23 -31.65 -15.26
C PRO A 32 -13.77 -31.11 -16.62
N GLU A 33 -14.63 -30.39 -17.35
CA GLU A 33 -14.28 -29.78 -18.64
C GLU A 33 -13.75 -28.34 -18.49
N GLN A 34 -13.70 -27.81 -17.26
CA GLN A 34 -13.18 -26.47 -16.97
C GLN A 34 -13.93 -25.34 -17.70
N LEU A 35 -15.25 -25.50 -17.91
CA LEU A 35 -16.10 -24.53 -18.61
C LEU A 35 -16.91 -23.64 -17.66
N GLY A 36 -16.73 -23.78 -16.34
CA GLY A 36 -17.49 -23.03 -15.34
C GLY A 36 -18.95 -23.49 -15.20
N ARG A 37 -19.22 -24.76 -15.51
CA ARG A 37 -20.57 -25.34 -15.40
C ARG A 37 -20.89 -25.72 -13.96
N LEU A 38 -22.19 -25.81 -13.66
CA LEU A 38 -22.71 -26.19 -12.34
C LEU A 38 -23.65 -27.39 -12.46
N LYS A 39 -23.66 -28.28 -11.47
CA LYS A 39 -24.83 -29.14 -11.23
C LYS A 39 -25.70 -28.52 -10.15
N VAL A 40 -27.00 -28.54 -10.37
CA VAL A 40 -27.98 -27.83 -9.56
C VAL A 40 -29.21 -28.68 -9.30
N LYS A 41 -29.84 -28.47 -8.14
CA LYS A 41 -31.20 -28.94 -7.86
C LYS A 41 -32.18 -27.85 -8.26
N VAL A 42 -33.24 -28.21 -8.99
CA VAL A 42 -34.30 -27.28 -9.41
C VAL A 42 -35.67 -27.81 -8.96
N PRO A 43 -36.04 -27.61 -7.67
CA PRO A 43 -37.20 -28.24 -7.06
C PRO A 43 -38.53 -28.05 -7.80
N SER A 44 -38.76 -26.86 -8.35
CA SER A 44 -40.03 -26.52 -9.00
C SER A 44 -40.24 -27.22 -10.35
N VAL A 45 -39.19 -27.80 -10.93
CA VAL A 45 -39.21 -28.41 -12.27
C VAL A 45 -38.90 -29.90 -12.21
N LEU A 46 -37.85 -30.28 -11.47
CA LEU A 46 -37.34 -31.65 -11.42
C LEU A 46 -37.68 -32.38 -10.11
N GLY A 47 -38.27 -31.67 -9.12
CA GLY A 47 -38.42 -32.18 -7.77
C GLY A 47 -37.15 -32.07 -6.93
N ASN A 48 -37.23 -32.45 -5.66
CA ASN A 48 -36.18 -32.19 -4.67
C ASN A 48 -34.94 -33.10 -4.77
N ASP A 49 -35.11 -34.28 -5.36
CA ASP A 49 -34.11 -35.35 -5.33
C ASP A 49 -33.31 -35.43 -6.64
N ILE A 50 -33.74 -34.71 -7.68
CA ILE A 50 -33.11 -34.74 -9.00
C ILE A 50 -32.10 -33.59 -9.11
N VAL A 51 -30.88 -33.96 -9.53
CA VAL A 51 -29.82 -33.03 -9.89
C VAL A 51 -29.72 -32.97 -11.42
N THR A 52 -29.55 -31.78 -11.96
CA THR A 52 -29.40 -31.58 -13.41
C THR A 52 -28.13 -32.23 -13.97
N GLY A 53 -28.03 -32.27 -15.30
CA GLY A 53 -26.74 -32.30 -15.98
C GLY A 53 -25.90 -31.04 -15.67
N TRP A 54 -24.73 -30.93 -16.32
CA TRP A 54 -23.89 -29.74 -16.21
C TRP A 54 -24.56 -28.54 -16.89
N ALA A 55 -24.94 -27.54 -16.09
CA ALA A 55 -25.55 -26.30 -16.56
C ALA A 55 -24.49 -25.33 -17.11
N THR A 56 -24.68 -24.86 -18.33
CA THR A 56 -23.78 -23.92 -19.02
C THR A 56 -23.88 -22.52 -18.39
N PRO A 57 -22.77 -21.80 -18.18
CA PRO A 57 -22.80 -20.44 -17.65
C PRO A 57 -23.34 -19.42 -18.66
N CYS A 58 -24.21 -18.51 -18.20
CA CYS A 58 -24.54 -17.26 -18.86
C CYS A 58 -23.91 -16.10 -18.08
N VAL A 59 -22.71 -15.68 -18.49
CA VAL A 59 -21.88 -14.67 -17.80
C VAL A 59 -21.84 -13.33 -18.55
N PRO A 60 -21.63 -12.21 -17.86
CA PRO A 60 -21.69 -10.87 -18.47
C PRO A 60 -20.57 -10.56 -19.47
N TYR A 61 -19.42 -11.24 -19.35
CA TYR A 61 -18.27 -11.03 -20.24
C TYR A 61 -17.46 -12.32 -20.37
N GLY A 62 -17.10 -12.72 -21.59
CA GLY A 62 -16.36 -13.94 -21.88
C GLY A 62 -16.62 -14.46 -23.30
N GLY A 63 -16.34 -15.73 -23.56
CA GLY A 63 -16.65 -16.41 -24.83
C GLY A 63 -15.52 -16.40 -25.87
N GLU A 64 -14.36 -15.87 -25.52
CA GLU A 64 -13.14 -15.83 -26.36
C GLU A 64 -11.90 -16.15 -25.51
N MET A 65 -10.77 -16.41 -26.16
CA MET A 65 -9.56 -16.89 -25.49
C MET A 65 -9.03 -15.88 -24.45
N ASN A 66 -8.84 -16.34 -23.20
CA ASN A 66 -8.15 -15.63 -22.12
C ASN A 66 -8.74 -14.26 -21.74
N GLN A 67 -10.08 -14.15 -21.72
CA GLN A 67 -10.78 -12.96 -21.24
C GLN A 67 -12.15 -13.31 -20.65
N GLY A 68 -12.62 -12.55 -19.66
CA GLY A 68 -13.97 -12.72 -19.11
C GLY A 68 -14.15 -12.20 -17.69
N MET A 69 -15.38 -12.33 -17.18
CA MET A 69 -15.74 -12.20 -15.77
C MET A 69 -16.08 -13.59 -15.23
N LEU A 70 -15.20 -14.14 -14.40
CA LEU A 70 -15.30 -15.50 -13.87
C LEU A 70 -15.63 -15.48 -12.37
N PHE A 71 -16.92 -15.59 -12.06
CA PHE A 71 -17.42 -15.77 -10.69
C PHE A 71 -18.28 -17.02 -10.66
N ILE A 72 -17.69 -18.15 -10.26
CA ILE A 72 -18.39 -19.42 -10.17
C ILE A 72 -19.04 -19.53 -8.78
N PRO A 73 -20.37 -19.63 -8.69
CA PRO A 73 -21.06 -19.79 -7.42
C PRO A 73 -20.58 -21.02 -6.64
N GLU A 74 -20.52 -20.88 -5.32
CA GLU A 74 -20.16 -21.93 -4.37
C GLU A 74 -21.26 -23.00 -4.28
N VAL A 75 -20.89 -24.20 -3.79
CA VAL A 75 -21.88 -25.21 -3.40
C VAL A 75 -22.83 -24.61 -2.35
N ASP A 76 -24.10 -24.98 -2.44
CA ASP A 76 -25.23 -24.44 -1.65
C ASP A 76 -25.69 -23.02 -2.03
N ALA A 77 -25.03 -22.33 -2.97
CA ALA A 77 -25.48 -21.04 -3.45
C ALA A 77 -26.81 -21.10 -4.23
N GLY A 78 -27.60 -20.03 -4.14
CA GLY A 78 -28.81 -19.83 -4.93
C GLY A 78 -28.50 -19.25 -6.32
N VAL A 79 -28.95 -19.93 -7.37
CA VAL A 79 -28.75 -19.51 -8.78
C VAL A 79 -30.06 -19.55 -9.57
N TRP A 80 -30.21 -18.66 -10.55
CA TRP A 80 -31.30 -18.77 -11.51
C TRP A 80 -30.93 -19.73 -12.62
N ILE A 81 -31.86 -20.65 -12.95
CA ILE A 81 -31.70 -21.67 -13.98
C ILE A 81 -32.68 -21.41 -15.12
N GLU A 82 -32.18 -21.54 -16.33
CA GLU A 82 -32.93 -21.60 -17.59
C GLU A 82 -32.59 -22.89 -18.32
N PHE A 83 -33.25 -23.14 -19.44
CA PHE A 83 -33.09 -24.34 -20.25
C PHE A 83 -32.99 -23.93 -21.73
N GLU A 84 -31.95 -24.38 -22.44
CA GLU A 84 -31.78 -24.04 -23.87
C GLU A 84 -33.01 -24.48 -24.66
N GLU A 85 -33.63 -23.54 -25.36
CA GLU A 85 -34.89 -23.74 -26.09
C GLU A 85 -36.06 -24.31 -25.23
N GLY A 86 -35.93 -24.29 -23.90
CA GLY A 86 -36.89 -24.86 -22.95
C GLY A 86 -36.67 -26.35 -22.64
N ASP A 87 -35.59 -26.96 -23.13
CA ASP A 87 -35.26 -28.38 -22.94
C ASP A 87 -34.50 -28.64 -21.64
N LEU A 88 -35.08 -29.49 -20.78
CA LEU A 88 -34.52 -29.85 -19.48
C LEU A 88 -33.16 -30.55 -19.55
N GLU A 89 -32.81 -31.15 -20.69
CA GLU A 89 -31.52 -31.79 -20.90
C GLU A 89 -30.37 -30.79 -21.05
N PHE A 90 -30.67 -29.52 -21.36
CA PHE A 90 -29.70 -28.46 -21.63
C PHE A 90 -29.85 -27.29 -20.64
N PRO A 91 -29.52 -27.48 -19.36
CA PRO A 91 -29.63 -26.43 -18.36
C PRO A 91 -28.61 -25.31 -18.57
N ILE A 92 -28.98 -24.08 -18.20
CA ILE A 92 -28.15 -22.88 -18.19
C ILE A 92 -28.28 -22.25 -16.81
N TRP A 93 -27.17 -21.81 -16.20
CA TRP A 93 -27.24 -20.97 -14.99
C TRP A 93 -27.00 -19.50 -15.35
N VAL A 94 -27.81 -18.61 -14.78
CA VAL A 94 -27.88 -17.18 -15.15
C VAL A 94 -27.87 -16.32 -13.89
N GLY A 95 -26.68 -16.11 -13.33
CA GLY A 95 -26.49 -15.30 -12.13
C GLY A 95 -27.03 -15.93 -10.84
N THR A 96 -26.86 -15.20 -9.73
CA THR A 96 -27.18 -15.64 -8.37
C THR A 96 -28.35 -14.86 -7.77
N TYR A 97 -28.88 -15.36 -6.67
CA TYR A 97 -29.78 -14.61 -5.80
C TYR A 97 -29.40 -14.82 -4.34
N TRP A 98 -29.63 -13.79 -3.52
CA TRP A 98 -29.53 -13.93 -2.07
C TRP A 98 -30.83 -14.43 -1.48
N SER A 99 -30.71 -15.14 -0.37
CA SER A 99 -31.80 -15.65 0.44
C SER A 99 -31.51 -15.43 1.92
N LYS A 100 -32.28 -16.10 2.79
CA LYS A 100 -32.14 -16.02 4.24
C LYS A 100 -32.21 -17.39 4.90
N PRO A 101 -31.31 -18.34 4.58
CA PRO A 101 -31.34 -19.65 5.20
C PRO A 101 -31.11 -19.49 6.71
N GLY A 102 -31.97 -20.10 7.53
CA GLY A 102 -31.88 -19.94 8.98
C GLY A 102 -32.22 -18.55 9.53
N GLY A 103 -32.71 -17.62 8.69
CA GLY A 103 -33.14 -16.29 9.10
C GLY A 103 -32.11 -15.17 8.88
N GLU A 104 -30.86 -15.51 8.62
CA GLU A 104 -29.77 -14.54 8.40
C GLU A 104 -29.62 -14.16 6.94
N SER A 105 -29.32 -12.90 6.67
CA SER A 105 -29.13 -12.40 5.30
C SER A 105 -27.82 -12.89 4.70
N GLU A 106 -27.85 -13.39 3.45
CA GLU A 106 -26.65 -13.75 2.68
C GLU A 106 -26.01 -12.57 1.94
N LEU A 107 -26.57 -11.36 2.06
CA LEU A 107 -25.96 -10.16 1.49
C LEU A 107 -24.55 -9.97 2.09
N PRO A 108 -23.58 -9.49 1.27
CA PRO A 108 -22.24 -9.22 1.77
C PRO A 108 -22.27 -8.14 2.85
N LYS A 109 -21.60 -8.42 3.97
CA LYS A 109 -21.31 -7.42 5.00
C LYS A 109 -20.20 -6.50 4.51
N PRO A 110 -20.31 -5.20 4.75
CA PRO A 110 -19.32 -4.25 4.26
C PRO A 110 -18.07 -4.24 5.14
N ASN A 111 -17.00 -3.65 4.63
CA ASN A 111 -15.75 -3.42 5.36
C ASN A 111 -15.58 -1.93 5.69
N ASP A 112 -15.00 -1.62 6.84
CA ASP A 112 -14.61 -0.29 7.29
C ASP A 112 -13.31 0.19 6.60
N PRO A 113 -12.91 1.47 6.74
CA PRO A 113 -11.72 2.01 6.06
C PRO A 113 -10.41 1.27 6.32
N ASP A 114 -10.29 0.58 7.46
CA ASP A 114 -9.15 -0.26 7.84
C ASP A 114 -9.26 -1.70 7.32
N GLY A 115 -10.35 -2.03 6.61
CA GLY A 115 -10.64 -3.36 6.11
C GLY A 115 -11.42 -4.25 7.08
N ALA A 116 -11.74 -3.81 8.30
CA ALA A 116 -12.50 -4.62 9.25
C ALA A 116 -13.93 -4.90 8.75
N GLU A 117 -14.41 -6.14 8.85
CA GLU A 117 -15.78 -6.50 8.46
C GLU A 117 -16.80 -6.03 9.52
N GLN A 118 -17.86 -5.35 9.09
CA GLN A 118 -18.95 -4.96 9.98
C GLN A 118 -19.82 -6.16 10.39
N GLY A 119 -20.43 -6.09 11.58
CA GLY A 119 -21.23 -7.19 12.13
C GLY A 119 -22.52 -7.52 11.37
N SER A 120 -23.06 -6.56 10.61
CA SER A 120 -24.35 -6.66 9.92
C SER A 120 -24.27 -6.19 8.47
N VAL A 121 -25.26 -6.58 7.67
CA VAL A 121 -25.49 -5.99 6.34
C VAL A 121 -25.86 -4.51 6.49
N GLN A 122 -25.53 -3.69 5.51
CA GLN A 122 -25.76 -2.25 5.58
C GLN A 122 -27.24 -1.88 5.35
N ASP A 123 -27.73 -0.87 6.09
CA ASP A 123 -29.06 -0.28 5.93
C ASP A 123 -29.01 1.25 6.22
N PRO A 124 -29.31 2.15 5.25
CA PRO A 124 -29.64 1.86 3.85
C PRO A 124 -28.45 1.29 3.06
N PRO A 125 -28.66 0.55 1.95
CA PRO A 125 -27.60 -0.09 1.18
C PRO A 125 -26.90 0.91 0.25
N THR A 126 -26.10 1.81 0.80
CA THR A 126 -25.33 2.78 0.03
C THR A 126 -24.05 2.17 -0.56
N ARG A 127 -23.49 1.12 0.03
CA ARG A 127 -22.30 0.41 -0.47
C ARG A 127 -22.59 -0.52 -1.64
N LYS A 128 -21.67 -0.54 -2.60
CA LYS A 128 -21.60 -1.49 -3.72
C LYS A 128 -20.42 -2.41 -3.48
N ILE A 129 -20.65 -3.71 -3.34
CA ILE A 129 -19.65 -4.65 -2.80
C ILE A 129 -19.49 -5.84 -3.74
N ILE A 130 -18.25 -6.13 -4.12
CA ILE A 130 -17.81 -7.40 -4.71
C ILE A 130 -16.99 -8.12 -3.63
N LYS A 131 -17.50 -9.23 -3.11
CA LYS A 131 -16.89 -9.97 -2.00
C LYS A 131 -16.82 -11.45 -2.30
N THR A 132 -15.67 -12.05 -2.01
CA THR A 132 -15.44 -13.49 -2.15
C THR A 132 -15.65 -14.22 -0.83
N LEU A 133 -15.79 -15.56 -0.88
CA LEU A 133 -15.98 -16.40 0.32
C LEU A 133 -14.91 -16.20 1.40
N LYS A 134 -13.68 -15.88 1.00
CA LYS A 134 -12.55 -15.65 1.94
C LYS A 134 -12.46 -14.21 2.45
N GLY A 135 -13.38 -13.34 2.05
CA GLY A 135 -13.46 -11.96 2.53
C GLY A 135 -12.71 -10.94 1.67
N HIS A 136 -11.99 -11.35 0.61
CA HIS A 136 -11.41 -10.37 -0.32
C HIS A 136 -12.51 -9.52 -0.95
N THR A 137 -12.32 -8.20 -0.93
CA THR A 137 -13.40 -7.25 -1.18
C THR A 137 -12.94 -6.09 -2.06
N ILE A 138 -13.77 -5.73 -3.04
CA ILE A 138 -13.74 -4.42 -3.69
C ILE A 138 -15.07 -3.75 -3.34
N GLN A 139 -15.04 -2.55 -2.77
CA GLN A 139 -16.24 -1.86 -2.32
C GLN A 139 -16.19 -0.36 -2.62
N PHE A 140 -17.36 0.20 -2.88
CA PHE A 140 -17.62 1.62 -3.09
C PHE A 140 -18.70 2.07 -2.10
N GLU A 141 -18.53 3.19 -1.42
CA GLU A 141 -19.51 3.85 -0.54
C GLU A 141 -20.01 5.14 -1.20
N ASP A 142 -21.33 5.28 -1.28
CA ASP A 142 -22.02 6.43 -1.90
C ASP A 142 -22.77 7.28 -0.85
N ASN A 143 -22.57 7.03 0.45
CA ASN A 143 -23.19 7.83 1.51
C ASN A 143 -22.53 9.22 1.58
N ASP A 144 -23.35 10.28 1.53
CA ASP A 144 -22.87 11.67 1.49
C ASP A 144 -21.95 11.99 2.68
N GLY A 145 -20.72 12.44 2.40
CA GLY A 145 -19.71 12.78 3.41
C GLY A 145 -18.94 11.59 3.98
N GLU A 146 -19.26 10.37 3.54
CA GLU A 146 -18.57 9.12 3.89
C GLU A 146 -18.10 8.36 2.63
N GLU A 147 -18.03 9.04 1.48
CA GLU A 147 -17.66 8.42 0.21
C GLU A 147 -16.27 7.78 0.29
N MET A 148 -16.19 6.55 -0.18
CA MET A 148 -15.00 5.72 0.01
C MET A 148 -14.90 4.66 -1.09
N VAL A 149 -13.68 4.32 -1.47
CA VAL A 149 -13.37 3.15 -2.30
C VAL A 149 -12.33 2.31 -1.57
N ILE A 150 -12.57 1.00 -1.47
CA ILE A 150 -11.64 0.05 -0.85
C ILE A 150 -11.30 -1.12 -1.77
N ILE A 151 -10.06 -1.59 -1.66
CA ILE A 151 -9.60 -2.90 -2.15
C ILE A 151 -8.96 -3.60 -0.97
N PHE A 152 -9.52 -4.72 -0.55
CA PHE A 152 -9.14 -5.43 0.67
C PHE A 152 -8.77 -6.90 0.41
N GLU A 153 -7.63 -7.32 0.95
CA GLU A 153 -7.14 -8.70 0.96
C GLU A 153 -7.24 -9.25 2.38
N ALA A 154 -8.18 -10.16 2.60
CA ALA A 154 -8.55 -10.60 3.95
C ALA A 154 -7.56 -11.52 4.68
N THR A 155 -6.60 -12.15 3.99
CA THR A 155 -5.69 -13.12 4.60
C THR A 155 -4.61 -12.43 5.43
N ASN A 156 -3.98 -11.39 4.87
CA ASN A 156 -2.95 -10.61 5.56
C ASN A 156 -3.46 -9.22 5.96
N GLU A 157 -4.74 -8.95 5.71
CA GLU A 157 -5.40 -7.68 6.05
C GLU A 157 -4.77 -6.48 5.32
N ASN A 158 -4.32 -6.69 4.08
CA ASN A 158 -3.83 -5.59 3.25
C ASN A 158 -5.01 -4.79 2.69
N VAL A 159 -4.93 -3.47 2.77
CA VAL A 159 -6.01 -2.59 2.32
C VAL A 159 -5.47 -1.39 1.55
N ILE A 160 -6.18 -1.05 0.46
CA ILE A 160 -6.06 0.24 -0.21
C ILE A 160 -7.38 0.97 0.00
N THR A 161 -7.33 2.15 0.60
CA THR A 161 -8.48 2.99 0.90
C THR A 161 -8.32 4.35 0.24
N MET A 162 -9.37 4.82 -0.41
CA MET A 162 -9.47 6.16 -0.99
C MET A 162 -10.75 6.81 -0.46
N ASP A 163 -10.64 7.96 0.19
CA ASP A 163 -11.78 8.68 0.78
C ASP A 163 -11.58 10.21 0.68
N GLN A 164 -12.40 10.98 1.40
CA GLN A 164 -12.28 12.44 1.46
C GLN A 164 -10.98 12.95 2.12
N ASN A 165 -10.31 12.12 2.94
CA ASN A 165 -9.09 12.47 3.62
C ASN A 165 -7.87 12.22 2.73
N GLY A 166 -7.95 11.25 1.82
CA GLY A 166 -6.91 10.99 0.83
C GLY A 166 -6.85 9.53 0.41
N ILE A 167 -5.62 9.01 0.30
CA ILE A 167 -5.32 7.64 -0.14
C ILE A 167 -4.38 7.00 0.89
N VAL A 168 -4.72 5.78 1.31
CA VAL A 168 -3.90 4.96 2.21
C VAL A 168 -3.70 3.58 1.58
N ILE A 169 -2.45 3.10 1.56
CA ILE A 169 -2.08 1.72 1.28
C ILE A 169 -1.48 1.17 2.57
N HIS A 170 -2.13 0.17 3.16
CA HIS A 170 -1.76 -0.39 4.46
C HIS A 170 -1.52 -1.90 4.37
N GLU A 171 -0.41 -2.36 4.95
CA GLU A 171 -0.07 -3.77 5.12
C GLU A 171 -0.43 -4.20 6.54
N GLY A 172 -1.35 -5.17 6.67
CA GLY A 172 -2.00 -5.45 7.95
C GLY A 172 -1.13 -6.14 9.00
N GLN A 173 -0.08 -6.89 8.62
CA GLN A 173 0.69 -7.69 9.59
C GLN A 173 1.75 -6.87 10.33
N ASN A 174 2.41 -5.94 9.65
CA ASN A 174 3.54 -5.17 10.16
C ASN A 174 3.25 -3.66 10.16
N SER A 175 2.06 -3.25 9.73
CA SER A 175 1.61 -1.86 9.67
C SER A 175 2.52 -0.97 8.83
N HIS A 176 3.09 -1.51 7.75
CA HIS A 176 3.74 -0.68 6.74
C HIS A 176 2.67 0.13 6.00
N GLU A 177 2.94 1.41 5.75
CA GLU A 177 1.92 2.31 5.18
C GLU A 177 2.51 3.26 4.13
N VAL A 178 1.74 3.52 3.09
CA VAL A 178 1.91 4.68 2.21
C VAL A 178 0.64 5.51 2.30
N LYS A 179 0.77 6.77 2.73
CA LYS A 179 -0.37 7.67 2.94
C LYS A 179 -0.15 8.96 2.16
N MET A 180 -1.19 9.40 1.47
CA MET A 180 -1.23 10.65 0.69
C MET A 180 -2.52 11.38 1.07
N ASP A 181 -2.41 12.48 1.81
CA ASP A 181 -3.55 13.19 2.39
C ASP A 181 -3.36 14.72 2.37
N GLY A 182 -4.23 15.44 3.09
CA GLY A 182 -4.12 16.89 3.23
C GLY A 182 -2.90 17.38 4.01
N GLU A 183 -2.21 16.52 4.76
CA GLU A 183 -0.98 16.84 5.50
C GLU A 183 0.27 16.64 4.64
N GLY A 184 0.24 15.70 3.69
CA GLY A 184 1.31 15.48 2.74
C GLY A 184 1.37 14.03 2.25
N VAL A 185 2.59 13.53 2.10
CA VAL A 185 2.88 12.15 1.69
C VAL A 185 3.83 11.51 2.70
N THR A 186 3.47 10.34 3.22
CA THR A 186 4.29 9.54 4.12
C THR A 186 4.45 8.10 3.61
N ILE A 187 5.64 7.54 3.83
CA ILE A 187 5.93 6.11 3.68
C ILE A 187 6.53 5.66 5.01
N THR A 188 5.90 4.72 5.68
CA THR A 188 6.30 4.27 7.03
C THR A 188 6.58 2.77 7.06
N ASP A 189 7.65 2.41 7.77
CA ASP A 189 7.88 1.05 8.25
C ASP A 189 7.29 0.94 9.66
N GLY A 190 6.12 0.31 9.80
CA GLY A 190 5.44 0.15 11.09
C GLY A 190 6.24 -0.62 12.16
N MET A 191 7.17 -1.51 11.80
CA MET A 191 7.96 -2.26 12.79
C MET A 191 9.10 -1.44 13.37
N ASN A 192 9.80 -0.68 12.52
CA ASN A 192 11.02 0.03 12.90
C ASN A 192 10.84 1.54 13.01
N SER A 193 9.65 2.04 12.69
CA SER A 193 9.34 3.48 12.64
C SER A 193 10.26 4.26 11.70
N HIS A 194 10.78 3.63 10.64
CA HIS A 194 11.47 4.36 9.57
C HIS A 194 10.43 5.13 8.75
N GLU A 195 10.74 6.35 8.34
CA GLU A 195 9.78 7.21 7.63
C GLU A 195 10.44 7.98 6.49
N VAL A 196 9.72 8.11 5.37
CA VAL A 196 9.91 9.16 4.38
C VAL A 196 8.69 10.06 4.41
N LYS A 197 8.88 11.34 4.73
CA LYS A 197 7.81 12.32 4.85
C LYS A 197 8.04 13.50 3.92
N MET A 198 7.01 13.91 3.19
CA MET A 198 6.97 15.10 2.35
C MET A 198 5.72 15.90 2.72
N ASP A 199 5.88 17.01 3.42
CA ASP A 199 4.77 17.82 3.95
C ASP A 199 5.00 19.33 3.76
N GLY A 200 4.13 20.15 4.35
CA GLY A 200 4.26 21.62 4.32
C GLY A 200 5.53 22.17 4.98
N ASN A 201 6.26 21.38 5.78
CA ASN A 201 7.52 21.77 6.40
C ASN A 201 8.72 21.42 5.53
N GLY A 202 8.60 20.47 4.60
CA GLY A 202 9.67 20.04 3.70
C GLY A 202 9.69 18.54 3.48
N VAL A 203 10.90 17.98 3.36
CA VAL A 203 11.13 16.56 3.13
C VAL A 203 12.05 16.01 4.23
N THR A 204 11.64 14.90 4.84
CA THR A 204 12.40 14.20 5.87
C THR A 204 12.53 12.71 5.51
N ILE A 205 13.71 12.14 5.72
CA ILE A 205 13.94 10.70 5.73
C ILE A 205 14.54 10.37 7.10
N SER A 206 13.85 9.53 7.88
CA SER A 206 14.25 9.23 9.25
C SER A 206 14.36 7.72 9.50
N ASP A 207 15.38 7.35 10.27
CA ASP A 207 15.51 6.04 10.91
C ASP A 207 14.95 6.14 12.33
N GLY A 208 13.75 5.61 12.56
CA GLY A 208 13.10 5.63 13.88
C GLY A 208 13.89 4.98 15.01
N MET A 209 14.71 3.95 14.74
CA MET A 209 15.44 3.23 15.79
C MET A 209 16.71 3.96 16.23
N ASN A 210 17.46 4.52 15.27
CA ASN A 210 18.75 5.16 15.55
C ASN A 210 18.69 6.69 15.53
N SER A 211 17.55 7.26 15.16
CA SER A 211 17.30 8.70 15.00
C SER A 211 18.18 9.37 13.93
N HIS A 212 18.72 8.62 12.98
CA HIS A 212 19.39 9.21 11.81
C HIS A 212 18.36 9.96 10.97
N GLU A 213 18.70 11.15 10.47
CA GLU A 213 17.78 11.99 9.72
C GLU A 213 18.46 12.67 8.53
N ILE A 214 17.79 12.71 7.39
CA ILE A 214 18.05 13.65 6.30
C ILE A 214 16.84 14.58 6.23
N LYS A 215 17.06 15.87 6.39
CA LYS A 215 16.02 16.90 6.41
C LYS A 215 16.28 17.97 5.37
N MET A 216 15.27 18.31 4.58
CA MET A 216 15.29 19.39 3.59
C MET A 216 14.08 20.29 3.85
N ASP A 217 14.30 21.48 4.40
CA ASP A 217 13.24 22.41 4.80
C ASP A 217 13.59 23.87 4.48
N SER A 218 12.76 24.81 4.97
CA SER A 218 12.99 26.25 4.79
C SER A 218 14.30 26.78 5.40
N SER A 219 14.93 26.03 6.32
CA SER A 219 16.22 26.36 6.93
C SER A 219 17.41 25.85 6.10
N GLY A 220 17.18 24.88 5.20
CA GLY A 220 18.18 24.33 4.29
C GLY A 220 18.16 22.80 4.23
N VAL A 221 19.33 22.20 4.14
CA VAL A 221 19.52 20.74 4.09
C VAL A 221 20.40 20.31 5.26
N ALA A 222 19.94 19.34 6.03
CA ALA A 222 20.67 18.78 7.16
C ALA A 222 20.74 17.25 7.08
N VAL A 223 21.86 16.69 7.52
CA VAL A 223 22.02 15.26 7.79
C VAL A 223 22.47 15.13 9.24
N SER A 224 21.78 14.31 10.04
CA SER A 224 22.12 14.04 11.42
C SER A 224 22.43 12.56 11.64
N ASP A 225 23.48 12.30 12.41
CA ASP A 225 23.92 10.96 12.82
C ASP A 225 23.24 10.54 14.13
N GLY A 226 21.94 10.85 14.26
CA GLY A 226 21.07 10.43 15.36
C GLY A 226 21.71 10.45 16.74
N THR A 227 21.81 9.27 17.37
CA THR A 227 22.38 9.10 18.72
C THR A 227 23.83 9.58 18.86
N ASN A 228 24.63 9.52 17.79
CA ASN A 228 26.01 10.00 17.78
C ASN A 228 26.08 11.53 17.69
N GLN A 229 24.99 12.21 17.29
CA GLN A 229 24.84 13.67 17.26
C GLN A 229 25.88 14.41 16.38
N ASN A 230 26.51 13.72 15.43
CA ASN A 230 27.27 14.39 14.37
C ASN A 230 26.29 14.96 13.34
N SER A 231 26.66 16.05 12.66
CA SER A 231 25.79 16.68 11.67
C SER A 231 26.54 17.31 10.50
N VAL A 232 25.86 17.39 9.36
CA VAL A 232 26.23 18.18 8.19
C VAL A 232 25.05 19.06 7.84
N THR A 233 25.26 20.37 7.72
CA THR A 233 24.20 21.35 7.43
C THR A 233 24.61 22.25 6.27
N MET A 234 23.70 22.49 5.34
CA MET A 234 23.78 23.49 4.28
C MET A 234 22.62 24.46 4.44
N SER A 235 22.90 25.74 4.68
CA SER A 235 21.88 26.76 4.95
C SER A 235 22.24 28.10 4.31
N GLY A 236 21.41 29.13 4.51
CA GLY A 236 21.72 30.50 4.11
C GLY A 236 23.02 31.06 4.74
N SER A 237 23.47 30.48 5.86
CA SER A 237 24.73 30.87 6.53
C SER A 237 25.97 30.21 5.91
N GLY A 238 25.81 29.18 5.06
CA GLY A 238 26.89 28.40 4.47
C GLY A 238 26.77 26.90 4.74
N ILE A 239 27.90 26.20 4.72
CA ILE A 239 28.01 24.75 4.94
C ILE A 239 28.76 24.50 6.25
N SER A 240 28.25 23.62 7.11
CA SER A 240 28.86 23.24 8.38
C SER A 240 28.94 21.71 8.50
N ILE A 241 30.04 21.20 9.03
CA ILE A 241 30.19 19.82 9.51
C ILE A 241 30.56 19.93 10.98
N GLU A 242 29.80 19.28 11.86
CA GLU A 242 29.98 19.37 13.31
C GLU A 242 29.92 17.98 13.94
N THR A 243 30.86 17.68 14.83
CA THR A 243 30.84 16.46 15.64
C THR A 243 30.27 16.74 17.02
N VAL A 244 29.76 15.71 17.69
CA VAL A 244 29.29 15.82 19.08
C VAL A 244 30.36 16.29 20.07
N SER A 245 31.63 16.08 19.73
CA SER A 245 32.77 16.54 20.53
C SER A 245 33.13 18.01 20.31
N GLY A 246 32.38 18.74 19.47
CA GLY A 246 32.57 20.16 19.18
C GLY A 246 33.62 20.46 18.11
N ALA A 247 34.15 19.47 17.38
CA ALA A 247 35.00 19.75 16.22
C ALA A 247 34.13 20.19 15.05
N LYS A 248 34.56 21.22 14.33
CA LYS A 248 33.73 21.91 13.32
C LYS A 248 34.51 22.34 12.09
N VAL A 249 33.90 22.20 10.92
CA VAL A 249 34.37 22.81 9.67
C VAL A 249 33.25 23.66 9.09
N GLU A 250 33.49 24.94 8.88
CA GLU A 250 32.50 25.90 8.37
C GLU A 250 32.99 26.57 7.09
N LEU A 251 32.17 26.54 6.05
CA LEU A 251 32.38 27.26 4.79
C LEU A 251 31.30 28.34 4.69
N THR A 252 31.67 29.60 4.83
CA THR A 252 30.76 30.75 4.83
C THR A 252 31.24 31.82 3.85
N ALA A 253 30.47 32.89 3.70
CA ALA A 253 30.91 34.07 2.94
C ALA A 253 32.19 34.73 3.51
N ALA A 254 32.49 34.51 4.80
CA ALA A 254 33.71 35.01 5.45
C ALA A 254 34.95 34.15 5.16
N GLY A 255 34.78 32.97 4.55
CA GLY A 255 35.85 32.01 4.27
C GLY A 255 35.61 30.65 4.91
N ILE A 256 36.70 29.91 5.15
CA ILE A 256 36.70 28.57 5.73
C ILE A 256 37.28 28.62 7.14
N THR A 257 36.53 28.12 8.13
CA THR A 257 36.98 27.95 9.52
C THR A 257 37.10 26.46 9.83
N ILE A 258 38.19 26.06 10.51
CA ILE A 258 38.38 24.70 11.02
C ILE A 258 38.67 24.82 12.52
N ASP A 259 37.77 24.28 13.35
CA ASP A 259 37.89 24.17 14.80
C ASP A 259 38.05 22.69 15.16
N ALA A 260 39.12 22.33 15.87
CA ALA A 260 39.34 20.96 16.32
C ALA A 260 38.60 20.60 17.61
N GLY A 261 37.85 21.54 18.20
CA GLY A 261 37.30 21.41 19.54
C GLY A 261 38.44 21.22 20.55
N ALA A 262 38.35 20.19 21.39
CA ALA A 262 39.43 19.82 22.32
C ALA A 262 40.64 19.13 21.64
N GLY A 263 40.55 18.83 20.34
CA GLY A 263 41.58 18.14 19.58
C GLY A 263 42.62 19.07 18.95
N VAL A 264 43.37 18.55 17.96
CA VAL A 264 44.34 19.31 17.17
C VAL A 264 44.03 19.17 15.68
N VAL A 265 44.18 20.26 14.92
CA VAL A 265 44.16 20.20 13.45
C VAL A 265 45.52 19.68 12.97
N GLN A 266 45.55 18.48 12.40
CA GLN A 266 46.76 17.91 11.81
C GLN A 266 46.69 17.90 10.29
N VAL A 267 47.55 18.70 9.63
CA VAL A 267 47.72 18.69 8.17
C VAL A 267 48.97 17.86 7.83
N LYS A 268 48.81 16.74 7.11
CA LYS A 268 49.91 15.84 6.73
C LYS A 268 50.25 16.01 5.25
N GLY A 269 51.53 16.06 4.93
CA GLY A 269 52.07 16.19 3.58
C GLY A 269 53.52 16.66 3.60
N THR A 270 54.27 16.49 2.52
CA THR A 270 55.64 17.00 2.41
C THR A 270 55.71 18.51 2.15
N ALA A 271 54.61 19.10 1.66
CA ALA A 271 54.44 20.55 1.49
C ALA A 271 52.98 20.94 1.73
N VAL A 272 52.73 22.12 2.32
CA VAL A 272 51.40 22.69 2.53
C VAL A 272 51.37 24.08 1.88
N MET A 273 50.46 24.28 0.92
CA MET A 273 50.28 25.56 0.22
C MET A 273 49.16 26.36 0.90
N LEU A 274 49.45 27.58 1.34
CA LEU A 274 48.50 28.44 2.07
C LEU A 274 47.88 29.55 1.20
N GLY A 275 48.09 29.48 -0.13
CA GLY A 275 47.50 30.38 -1.13
C GLY A 275 48.52 30.89 -2.16
N PRO A 276 48.07 31.41 -3.32
CA PRO A 276 48.93 31.91 -4.40
C PRO A 276 49.36 33.39 -4.26
N GLY A 277 49.17 34.02 -3.08
CA GLY A 277 49.30 35.46 -2.86
C GLY A 277 50.39 35.89 -1.85
N VAL A 278 50.14 37.01 -1.14
CA VAL A 278 51.03 37.60 -0.11
C VAL A 278 51.42 36.55 0.94
N MET A 279 52.63 36.65 1.51
CA MET A 279 53.20 35.72 2.51
C MET A 279 52.14 35.28 3.54
N PRO A 280 51.84 33.97 3.66
CA PRO A 280 50.88 33.49 4.65
C PRO A 280 51.38 33.81 6.05
N VAL A 281 50.49 34.35 6.90
CA VAL A 281 50.85 34.70 8.27
C VAL A 281 50.49 33.55 9.20
N ILE A 282 51.51 32.94 9.81
CA ILE A 282 51.33 32.00 10.93
C ILE A 282 51.61 32.76 12.22
N ARG A 283 50.61 32.86 13.10
CA ARG A 283 50.79 33.38 14.45
C ARG A 283 50.85 32.22 15.44
N LEU A 284 51.97 32.07 16.15
CA LEU A 284 52.14 31.10 17.23
C LEU A 284 51.91 31.84 18.55
N GLY A 285 50.92 31.41 19.33
CA GLY A 285 50.67 31.94 20.68
C GLY A 285 51.22 31.00 21.74
N ASP A 286 52.24 31.42 22.48
CA ASP A 286 52.78 30.63 23.60
C ASP A 286 51.80 30.64 24.80
N MET A 287 51.52 29.47 25.38
CA MET A 287 51.11 29.36 26.78
C MET A 287 51.92 28.28 27.49
N GLY A 288 53.07 28.68 28.00
CA GLY A 288 53.85 27.93 28.98
C GLY A 288 54.74 28.88 29.76
N VAL A 289 54.35 29.26 30.98
CA VAL A 289 55.31 29.79 31.95
C VAL A 289 56.20 28.64 32.37
N GLY A 290 57.44 28.62 31.85
CA GLY A 290 58.48 27.75 32.39
C GLY A 290 58.76 28.07 33.85
N ASN A 291 59.28 27.09 34.60
CA ASN A 291 59.53 27.12 36.06
C ASN A 291 60.49 28.24 36.56
N LEU A 292 60.85 29.22 35.73
CA LEU A 292 61.72 30.35 36.05
C LEU A 292 61.35 31.68 35.34
N GLY A 293 60.16 31.80 34.73
CA GLY A 293 59.67 33.09 34.21
C GLY A 293 60.42 33.69 33.00
N ALA A 294 61.28 32.93 32.32
CA ALA A 294 61.90 33.32 31.06
C ALA A 294 61.07 32.80 29.87
N PRO A 295 60.89 33.59 28.78
CA PRO A 295 60.31 33.09 27.54
C PRO A 295 61.14 31.90 27.04
N VAL A 296 60.51 30.78 26.74
CA VAL A 296 61.18 29.66 26.05
C VAL A 296 61.10 29.96 24.55
N PRO A 297 62.22 30.22 23.85
CA PRO A 297 62.20 30.32 22.41
C PRO A 297 61.77 28.96 21.84
N ILE A 298 60.81 28.96 20.90
CA ILE A 298 60.54 27.79 20.06
C ILE A 298 61.86 27.39 19.42
N THR A 299 62.46 26.31 19.92
CA THR A 299 63.69 25.76 19.39
C THR A 299 63.27 24.75 18.33
N ILE A 300 63.43 25.13 17.07
CA ILE A 300 63.26 24.23 15.93
C ILE A 300 64.40 23.19 16.01
N THR A 301 64.10 22.00 16.49
CA THR A 301 65.03 20.87 16.50
C THR A 301 64.78 19.98 15.28
N THR A 302 65.74 20.03 14.35
CA THR A 302 66.02 19.06 13.27
C THR A 302 64.82 18.35 12.64
N ASN A 303 64.24 19.06 11.65
CA ASN A 303 63.41 18.62 10.51
C ASN A 303 62.12 19.42 10.29
N THR A 304 61.92 20.55 10.98
CA THR A 304 60.90 21.53 10.59
C THR A 304 61.54 22.59 9.70
N GLN A 305 61.47 22.43 8.38
CA GLN A 305 61.74 23.53 7.45
C GLN A 305 60.49 24.42 7.41
N VAL A 306 60.53 25.53 8.16
CA VAL A 306 59.65 26.67 7.90
C VAL A 306 60.36 27.53 6.86
N LEU A 307 60.00 27.36 5.59
CA LEU A 307 60.34 28.33 4.56
C LEU A 307 59.32 29.46 4.64
N ALA A 308 59.76 30.63 5.10
CA ALA A 308 59.07 31.89 4.86
C ALA A 308 59.33 32.35 3.43
#